data_AF-A0A2R3Z5G7-F1
#
_entry.id   AF-A0A2R3Z5G7-F1
#
_cell.length_a   1.000
_cell.length_b   1.000
_cell.length_c   1.000
_cell.angle_alpha   90.00
_cell.angle_beta   90.00
_cell.angle_gamma   90.00
#
_symmetry.space_group_name_H-M   'P 1'
#
loop_
_entity.id
_entity.type
_entity.pdbx_description
1 polymer ?
#
loop_
_entity_poly.entity_id
_entity_poly.type
_entity_poly.pdbx_seq_one_letter_code
_entity_poly.pdbx_strand_id
1 'polypeptide(L)'
;MKAKAFLKMKAFWKSVLWLGLAFILIYNFITMMFDYGGFHFAQFFQDRTENGNWLRFVLAQLMGGFLYGFILAFGQFHVKQKKS
;
A
#
# COMPACT_ATOMS: atom_id res chain seq x y z
N MET A 1 -21.03 10.74 -17.71
CA MET A 1 -19.64 11.25 -17.61
C MET A 1 -19.12 11.52 -16.17
N LYS A 2 -19.58 10.80 -15.12
CA LYS A 2 -19.24 11.13 -13.72
C LYS A 2 -18.09 10.31 -13.08
N ALA A 3 -17.51 9.35 -13.79
CA ALA A 3 -16.42 8.51 -13.27
C ALA A 3 -15.06 9.24 -13.13
N LYS A 4 -14.88 10.44 -13.71
CA LYS A 4 -13.61 11.19 -13.64
C LYS A 4 -13.59 12.26 -12.53
N ALA A 5 -14.75 12.60 -11.96
CA ALA A 5 -14.87 13.72 -11.01
C ALA A 5 -14.28 13.40 -9.63
N PHE A 6 -14.44 12.17 -9.15
CA PHE A 6 -13.92 11.76 -7.83
C PHE A 6 -12.39 11.66 -7.81
N LEU A 7 -11.74 11.40 -8.97
CA LEU A 7 -10.27 11.40 -9.10
C LEU A 7 -9.65 12.78 -8.82
N LYS A 8 -10.43 13.87 -8.94
CA LYS A 8 -10.00 15.23 -8.56
C LYS A 8 -10.22 15.55 -7.08
N MET A 9 -10.96 14.72 -6.33
CA MET A 9 -11.20 14.98 -4.91
C MET A 9 -9.95 14.63 -4.09
N LYS A 10 -9.44 15.60 -3.32
CA LYS A 10 -8.34 15.36 -2.37
C LYS A 10 -8.63 14.24 -1.38
N ALA A 11 -9.91 14.05 -1.03
CA ALA A 11 -10.36 12.97 -0.15
C ALA A 11 -10.08 11.57 -0.74
N PHE A 12 -10.23 11.39 -2.06
CA PHE A 12 -9.92 10.12 -2.72
C PHE A 12 -8.42 9.79 -2.59
N TRP A 13 -7.54 10.73 -2.94
CA TRP A 13 -6.10 10.53 -2.83
C TRP A 13 -5.63 10.37 -1.38
N LYS A 14 -6.29 11.02 -0.42
CA LYS A 14 -6.04 10.80 1.01
C LYS A 14 -6.38 9.37 1.42
N SER A 15 -7.49 8.81 0.93
CA SER A 15 -7.84 7.40 1.15
C SER A 15 -6.85 6.45 0.48
N VAL A 16 -6.45 6.73 -0.78
CA VAL A 16 -5.44 5.92 -1.50
C VAL A 16 -4.12 5.88 -0.72
N LEU A 17 -3.64 7.02 -0.25
CA LEU A 17 -2.43 7.10 0.55
C LEU A 17 -2.58 6.36 1.88
N TRP A 18 -3.68 6.56 2.60
CA TRP A 18 -3.90 5.90 3.90
C TRP A 18 -3.97 4.37 3.77
N LEU A 19 -4.69 3.87 2.76
CA LEU A 19 -4.80 2.44 2.51
C LEU A 19 -3.50 1.85 1.97
N GLY A 20 -2.80 2.55 1.08
CA GLY A 20 -1.49 2.12 0.59
C GLY A 20 -0.47 2.03 1.71
N LEU A 21 -0.47 3.01 2.63
CA LEU A 21 0.44 3.03 3.77
C LEU A 21 0.10 1.92 4.78
N ALA A 22 -1.19 1.66 5.03
CA ALA A 22 -1.63 0.51 5.82
C ALA A 22 -1.22 -0.83 5.18
N PHE A 23 -1.33 -0.96 3.86
CA PHE A 23 -0.91 -2.16 3.14
C PHE A 23 0.60 -2.38 3.27
N ILE A 24 1.41 -1.33 3.09
CA ILE A 24 2.88 -1.41 3.26
C ILE A 24 3.23 -1.84 4.69
N LEU A 25 2.57 -1.27 5.70
CA LEU A 25 2.79 -1.65 7.09
C LEU A 25 2.45 -3.12 7.34
N ILE A 26 1.25 -3.57 6.92
CA ILE A 26 0.81 -4.95 7.10
C ILE A 26 1.71 -5.92 6.33
N TYR A 27 2.07 -5.60 5.09
CA TYR A 27 2.97 -6.42 4.29
C TYR A 27 4.33 -6.59 4.96
N ASN A 28 4.96 -5.50 5.41
CA ASN A 28 6.24 -5.59 6.12
C ASN A 28 6.09 -6.37 7.43
N PHE A 29 5.01 -6.13 8.18
CA PHE A 29 4.74 -6.82 9.44
C PHE A 29 4.56 -8.34 9.25
N ILE A 30 3.70 -8.76 8.31
CA ILE A 30 3.48 -10.18 8.02
C ILE A 30 4.77 -10.82 7.50
N THR A 31 5.44 -10.17 6.55
CA THR A 31 6.65 -10.74 5.95
C THR A 31 7.74 -10.90 7.00
N MET A 32 7.88 -9.94 7.90
CA MET A 32 8.80 -10.05 9.03
C MET A 32 8.45 -11.19 9.97
N MET A 33 7.16 -11.31 10.35
CA MET A 33 6.71 -12.39 11.23
C MET A 33 6.99 -13.76 10.62
N PHE A 34 6.83 -13.89 9.30
CA PHE A 34 7.04 -15.15 8.58
C PHE A 34 8.52 -15.44 8.31
N ASP A 35 9.32 -14.48 7.84
CA ASP A 35 10.74 -14.70 7.51
C ASP A 35 11.60 -14.86 8.77
N TYR A 36 11.34 -14.07 9.82
CA TYR A 36 12.23 -13.97 10.98
C TYR A 36 11.61 -14.51 12.28
N GLY A 37 10.36 -14.97 12.25
CA GLY A 37 9.67 -15.52 13.43
C GLY A 37 9.49 -14.52 14.59
N GLY A 38 9.69 -13.22 14.35
CA GLY A 38 9.72 -12.19 15.39
C GLY A 38 9.90 -10.76 14.82
N PHE A 39 9.99 -9.77 15.70
CA PHE A 39 10.09 -8.35 15.33
C PHE A 39 11.53 -7.90 15.05
N HIS A 40 12.07 -8.23 13.88
CA HIS A 40 13.46 -7.93 13.51
C HIS A 40 13.58 -6.88 12.38
N PHE A 41 13.13 -5.63 12.64
CA PHE A 41 13.10 -4.55 11.64
C PHE A 41 14.47 -4.18 11.09
N ALA A 42 15.50 -4.21 11.93
CA ALA A 42 16.85 -3.88 11.49
C ALA A 42 17.41 -4.91 10.50
N GLN A 43 17.33 -6.21 10.81
CA GLN A 43 17.83 -7.28 9.93
C GLN A 43 17.01 -7.41 8.65
N PHE A 44 15.69 -7.30 8.73
CA PHE A 44 14.81 -7.37 7.57
C PHE A 44 15.12 -6.27 6.53
N PHE A 45 15.40 -5.06 7.00
CA PHE A 45 15.80 -3.98 6.11
C PHE A 45 17.23 -4.15 5.62
N GLN A 46 18.19 -4.53 6.47
CA GLN A 46 19.59 -4.76 6.06
C GLN A 46 19.70 -5.84 4.99
N ASP A 47 19.13 -7.03 5.20
CA ASP A 47 19.22 -8.15 4.25
C ASP A 47 18.59 -7.81 2.89
N ARG A 48 17.53 -6.99 2.87
CA ARG A 48 16.85 -6.54 1.65
C ARG A 48 17.46 -5.31 0.99
N THR A 49 18.25 -4.51 1.72
CA THR A 49 18.94 -3.33 1.17
C THR A 49 20.38 -3.61 0.76
N GLU A 50 21.08 -4.55 1.41
CA GLU A 50 22.49 -4.87 1.13
C GLU A 50 22.72 -5.50 -0.25
N ASN A 51 21.77 -6.31 -0.76
CA ASN A 51 21.94 -7.01 -2.04
C ASN A 51 21.72 -6.14 -3.29
N GLY A 52 21.84 -4.81 -3.18
CA GLY A 52 21.68 -3.87 -4.31
C GLY A 52 20.25 -3.75 -4.88
N ASN A 53 19.31 -4.56 -4.41
CA ASN A 53 17.92 -4.61 -4.86
C ASN A 53 16.96 -3.74 -4.04
N TRP A 54 17.48 -2.82 -3.21
CA TRP A 54 16.69 -1.87 -2.44
C TRP A 54 15.68 -1.12 -3.32
N LEU A 55 16.08 -0.78 -4.55
CA LEU A 55 15.23 -0.10 -5.51
C LEU A 55 14.03 -0.95 -5.91
N ARG A 56 14.23 -2.25 -6.13
CA ARG A 56 13.16 -3.21 -6.45
C ARG A 56 12.21 -3.38 -5.27
N PHE A 57 12.73 -3.35 -4.04
CA PHE A 57 11.93 -3.42 -2.82
C PHE A 57 11.06 -2.17 -2.61
N VAL A 58 11.65 -0.99 -2.78
CA VAL A 58 10.94 0.30 -2.68
C VAL A 58 9.93 0.45 -3.82
N LEU A 59 10.28 0.08 -5.05
CA LEU A 59 9.36 0.07 -6.18
C LEU A 59 8.22 -0.92 -5.97
N ALA A 60 8.48 -2.12 -5.45
CA ALA A 60 7.44 -3.10 -5.14
C ALA A 60 6.49 -2.59 -4.04
N GLN A 61 7.01 -1.94 -3.00
CA GLN A 61 6.17 -1.34 -1.96
C GLN A 61 5.37 -0.14 -2.48
N LEU A 62 5.98 0.74 -3.28
CA LEU A 62 5.29 1.88 -3.87
C LEU A 62 4.23 1.41 -4.87
N MET A 63 4.56 0.52 -5.79
CA MET A 63 3.61 -0.01 -6.78
C MET A 63 2.51 -0.82 -6.09
N GLY A 64 2.88 -1.72 -5.16
CA GLY A 64 1.94 -2.53 -4.40
C GLY A 64 1.01 -1.68 -3.55
N GLY A 65 1.55 -0.81 -2.70
CA GLY A 65 0.76 0.10 -1.87
C GLY A 65 -0.09 1.07 -2.70
N PHE A 66 0.43 1.59 -3.80
CA PHE A 66 -0.31 2.48 -4.69
C PHE A 66 -1.45 1.76 -5.41
N LEU A 67 -1.19 0.62 -6.06
CA LEU A 67 -2.21 -0.18 -6.75
C LEU A 67 -3.27 -0.66 -5.77
N TYR A 68 -2.88 -1.23 -4.63
CA TYR A 68 -3.81 -1.76 -3.64
C TYR A 68 -4.64 -0.65 -3.00
N GLY A 69 -3.99 0.46 -2.63
CA GLY A 69 -4.66 1.67 -2.13
C GLY A 69 -5.63 2.26 -3.14
N PHE A 70 -5.26 2.26 -4.43
CA PHE A 70 -6.11 2.75 -5.52
C PHE A 70 -7.32 1.86 -5.76
N ILE A 71 -7.12 0.53 -5.86
CA ILE A 71 -8.19 -0.45 -6.05
C ILE A 71 -9.17 -0.41 -4.87
N LEU A 72 -8.66 -0.43 -3.64
CA LEU A 72 -9.53 -0.42 -2.46
C LEU A 72 -10.24 0.92 -2.26
N ALA A 73 -9.58 2.05 -2.48
CA ALA A 73 -10.25 3.36 -2.45
C ALA A 73 -11.33 3.45 -3.53
N PHE A 74 -11.04 2.97 -4.75
CA PHE A 74 -12.03 2.89 -5.82
C PHE A 74 -13.22 2.03 -5.41
N GLY A 75 -12.96 0.84 -4.83
CA GLY A 75 -13.98 -0.04 -4.28
C GLY A 75 -14.83 0.61 -3.19
N GLN A 76 -14.21 1.28 -2.22
CA GLN A 76 -14.92 2.02 -1.16
C GLN A 76 -15.85 3.11 -1.73
N PHE A 77 -15.37 3.87 -2.73
CA PHE A 77 -16.19 4.90 -3.39
C PHE A 77 -17.31 4.30 -4.26
N HIS A 78 -17.07 3.15 -4.90
CA HIS A 78 -18.10 2.42 -5.65
C HIS A 78 -19.20 1.87 -4.73
N VAL A 79 -18.81 1.26 -3.61
CA VAL A 79 -19.74 0.74 -2.60
C VAL A 79 -20.54 1.87 -1.95
N LYS A 80 -19.90 3.02 -1.66
CA LYS A 80 -20.61 4.20 -1.15
C LYS A 80 -21.65 4.74 -2.12
N GLN A 81 -21.40 4.72 -3.43
CA GLN A 81 -22.39 5.14 -4.43
C GLN A 81 -23.54 4.15 -4.60
N LYS A 82 -23.34 2.86 -4.30
CA LYS A 82 -24.40 1.84 -4.36
C LYS A 82 -25.34 1.85 -3.14
N LYS A 83 -24.98 2.59 -2.09
CA LYS A 83 -25.72 2.68 -0.83
C LYS A 83 -26.58 3.94 -0.71
N SER A 84 -26.64 4.77 -1.75
CA SER A 84 -27.46 5.98 -1.82
C SER A 84 -28.54 5.86 -2.89
#